data_AF-A0A7X8V998-F1
#
_entry.id   AF-A0A7X8V998-F1
#
_cell.length_a   1.000
_cell.length_b   1.000
_cell.length_c   1.000
_cell.angle_alpha   90.00
_cell.angle_beta   90.00
_cell.angle_gamma   90.00
#
_symmetry.space_group_name_H-M   'P 1'
#
loop_
_entity.id
_entity.type
_entity.pdbx_description
1 polymer ?
#
loop_
_entity_poly.entity_id
_entity_poly.type
_entity_poly.pdbx_seq_one_letter_code
_entity_poly.pdbx_strand_id
1 'polypeptide(L)'
;MSLEDLIVSVLDMAYEMGKQFFVGDDDKPPLTFKDYVSLGFQGILLTIAIIMCFSGVGTIPGIMIFRAVIYAIEKDGKFIGIGPLIKATIIADLLFIGILYLILLLLIEHL
;
A
#
# COMPACT_ATOMS: atom_id res chain seq x y z
N MET A 1 10.83 12.74 -36.75
CA MET A 1 10.61 11.97 -35.52
C MET A 1 10.31 10.56 -35.96
N SER A 2 11.21 9.62 -35.68
CA SER A 2 11.03 8.22 -36.08
C SER A 2 9.99 7.53 -35.19
N LEU A 3 9.40 6.42 -35.64
CA LEU A 3 8.50 5.61 -34.82
C LEU A 3 9.23 5.11 -33.55
N GLU A 4 10.53 4.85 -33.65
CA GLU A 4 11.39 4.44 -32.54
C GLU A 4 11.51 5.55 -31.49
N ASP A 5 11.73 6.80 -31.89
CA ASP A 5 11.80 7.94 -30.95
C ASP A 5 10.50 8.10 -30.16
N LEU A 6 9.35 7.83 -30.80
CA LEU A 6 8.03 7.96 -30.21
C LEU A 6 7.76 6.82 -29.21
N ILE A 7 8.18 5.58 -29.54
CA ILE A 7 8.09 4.44 -28.63
C ILE A 7 8.99 4.64 -27.40
N VAL A 8 10.23 5.10 -27.60
CA VAL A 8 11.17 5.37 -26.50
C VAL A 8 10.61 6.46 -25.59
N SER A 9 10.07 7.54 -26.17
CA SER A 9 9.46 8.63 -25.40
C SER A 9 8.26 8.16 -24.54
N VAL A 10 7.40 7.29 -25.06
CA VAL A 10 6.27 6.73 -24.30
C VAL A 10 6.75 5.79 -23.20
N LEU A 11 7.79 4.98 -23.46
CA LEU A 11 8.36 4.08 -22.46
C LEU A 11 9.04 4.85 -21.33
N ASP A 12 9.79 5.91 -21.63
CA ASP A 12 10.42 6.77 -20.63
C ASP A 12 9.35 7.47 -19.78
N MET A 13 8.27 7.95 -20.39
CA MET A 13 7.14 8.53 -19.66
C MET A 13 6.48 7.49 -18.74
N ALA A 14 6.21 6.28 -19.25
CA ALA A 14 5.63 5.20 -18.44
C ALA A 14 6.56 4.78 -17.29
N TYR A 15 7.87 4.78 -17.52
CA TYR A 15 8.87 4.47 -16.51
C TYR A 15 8.90 5.54 -15.41
N GLU A 16 8.96 6.83 -15.76
CA GLU A 16 8.95 7.90 -14.77
C GLU A 16 7.64 7.96 -13.98
N MET A 17 6.49 7.78 -14.65
CA MET A 17 5.19 7.67 -13.97
C MET A 17 5.15 6.48 -13.01
N GLY A 18 5.66 5.32 -13.44
CA GLY A 18 5.75 4.13 -12.60
C GLY A 18 6.66 4.36 -11.41
N LYS A 19 7.84 4.92 -11.64
CA LYS A 19 8.81 5.24 -10.60
C LYS A 19 8.24 6.21 -9.57
N GLN A 20 7.61 7.31 -10.00
CA GLN A 20 6.95 8.25 -9.10
C GLN A 20 5.81 7.59 -8.32
N PHE A 21 5.04 6.70 -8.95
CA PHE A 21 3.98 5.96 -8.26
C PHE A 21 4.52 5.04 -7.17
N PHE A 22 5.60 4.30 -7.45
CA PHE A 22 6.20 3.36 -6.49
C PHE A 22 7.06 4.02 -5.41
N VAL A 23 7.87 5.01 -5.80
CA VAL A 23 8.86 5.64 -4.92
C VAL A 23 8.29 6.90 -4.27
N GLY A 24 7.25 7.51 -4.81
CA GLY A 24 6.74 8.81 -4.36
C GLY A 24 7.51 9.97 -4.97
N ASP A 25 7.19 11.18 -4.52
CA ASP A 25 7.87 12.40 -4.95
C ASP A 25 9.34 12.41 -4.47
N ASP A 26 10.24 12.89 -5.32
CA ASP A 26 11.70 12.88 -5.05
C ASP A 26 12.07 13.70 -3.80
N ASP A 27 11.28 14.71 -3.46
CA ASP A 27 11.48 15.64 -2.36
C ASP A 27 10.59 15.34 -1.14
N LYS A 28 10.03 14.12 -1.07
CA LYS A 28 9.20 13.68 0.05
C LYS A 28 9.97 13.69 1.37
N PRO A 29 9.32 14.07 2.49
CA PRO A 29 9.95 14.05 3.81
C PRO A 29 10.28 12.59 4.23
N PRO A 30 11.32 12.39 5.04
CA PRO A 30 11.64 11.07 5.58
C PRO A 30 10.48 10.57 6.46
N LEU A 31 10.21 9.27 6.36
CA LEU A 31 9.16 8.62 7.14
C LEU A 31 9.64 8.35 8.56
N THR A 32 8.83 8.74 9.54
CA THR A 32 9.05 8.45 10.95
C THR A 32 8.42 7.11 11.33
N PHE A 33 8.77 6.58 12.50
CA PHE A 33 8.16 5.35 13.02
C PHE A 33 6.62 5.44 13.08
N LYS A 34 6.08 6.59 13.51
CA LYS A 34 4.63 6.82 13.55
C LYS A 34 4.00 6.72 12.16
N ASP A 35 4.67 7.23 11.14
CA ASP A 35 4.20 7.16 9.76
C ASP A 35 4.18 5.71 9.27
N TYR A 36 5.22 4.92 9.59
CA TYR A 36 5.23 3.48 9.27
C TYR A 36 4.11 2.70 9.96
N VAL A 37 3.81 3.02 11.22
CA VAL A 37 2.68 2.41 11.93
C VAL A 37 1.35 2.79 11.26
N SER A 38 1.17 4.07 10.93
CA SER A 38 -0.04 4.54 10.22
C SER A 38 -0.18 3.89 8.85
N LEU A 39 0.90 3.83 8.08
CA LEU A 39 0.95 3.15 6.77
C LEU A 39 0.64 1.66 6.91
N GLY A 40 1.08 1.01 8.00
CA GLY A 40 0.74 -0.38 8.30
C GLY A 40 -0.77 -0.59 8.49
N PHE A 41 -1.44 0.28 9.27
CA PHE A 41 -2.90 0.22 9.44
C PHE A 41 -3.65 0.51 8.14
N GLN A 42 -3.21 1.52 7.37
CA GLN A 42 -3.75 1.80 6.04
C GLN A 42 -3.54 0.61 5.10
N GLY A 43 -2.41 -0.08 5.23
CA GLY A 43 -2.08 -1.32 4.54
C GLY A 43 -3.05 -2.46 4.83
N ILE A 44 -3.36 -2.70 6.11
CA ILE A 44 -4.35 -3.71 6.50
C ILE A 44 -5.73 -3.39 5.88
N LEU A 45 -6.15 -2.13 5.93
CA LEU A 45 -7.40 -1.69 5.28
C LEU A 45 -7.38 -1.92 3.77
N LEU A 46 -6.22 -1.69 3.13
CA LEU A 46 -6.03 -1.98 1.72
C LEU A 46 -6.14 -3.48 1.42
N THR A 47 -5.53 -4.34 2.25
CA THR A 47 -5.64 -5.80 2.12
C THR A 47 -7.11 -6.24 2.22
N ILE A 48 -7.86 -5.73 3.20
CA ILE A 48 -9.29 -6.03 3.34
C ILE A 48 -10.09 -5.52 2.12
N ALA A 49 -9.81 -4.30 1.65
CA ALA A 49 -10.43 -3.73 0.46
C ALA A 49 -10.21 -4.58 -0.79
N ILE A 50 -8.98 -5.04 -0.99
CA ILE A 50 -8.62 -5.94 -2.09
C ILE A 50 -9.40 -7.26 -1.98
N ILE A 51 -9.47 -7.87 -0.79
CA ILE A 51 -10.23 -9.11 -0.58
C ILE A 51 -11.72 -8.91 -0.90
N MET A 52 -12.32 -7.79 -0.46
CA MET A 52 -13.72 -7.45 -0.79
C MET A 52 -13.93 -7.26 -2.30
N CYS A 53 -12.98 -6.62 -2.98
CA CYS A 53 -13.04 -6.45 -4.43
C CYS A 53 -12.97 -7.79 -5.17
N PHE A 54 -12.03 -8.67 -4.81
CA PHE A 54 -11.83 -9.96 -5.49
C PHE A 54 -12.87 -11.03 -5.12
N SER A 55 -13.41 -11.01 -3.90
CA SER A 55 -14.47 -11.93 -3.47
C SER A 55 -15.84 -11.57 -4.06
N GLY A 56 -16.00 -10.36 -4.62
CA GLY A 56 -17.28 -9.86 -5.12
C GLY A 56 -18.26 -9.41 -4.03
N VAL A 57 -17.92 -9.63 -2.76
CA VAL A 57 -18.74 -9.21 -1.61
C VAL A 57 -18.24 -7.85 -1.12
N GLY A 58 -19.08 -6.82 -1.26
CA GLY A 58 -18.71 -5.47 -0.84
C GLY A 58 -17.71 -4.79 -1.78
N THR A 59 -17.77 -5.08 -3.08
CA THR A 59 -16.89 -4.43 -4.08
C THR A 59 -17.01 -2.90 -4.06
N ILE A 60 -18.22 -2.34 -3.88
CA ILE A 60 -18.42 -0.89 -3.79
C ILE A 60 -17.66 -0.29 -2.58
N PRO A 61 -17.88 -0.74 -1.34
CA PRO A 61 -17.10 -0.25 -0.20
C PRO A 61 -15.61 -0.57 -0.33
N GLY A 62 -15.23 -1.70 -0.93
CA GLY A 62 -13.82 -2.04 -1.23
C GLY A 62 -13.15 -1.01 -2.12
N ILE A 63 -13.77 -0.62 -3.23
CA ILE A 63 -13.24 0.43 -4.13
C ILE A 63 -13.13 1.77 -3.40
N MET A 64 -14.11 2.12 -2.55
CA MET A 64 -14.07 3.36 -1.77
C MET A 64 -12.90 3.38 -0.79
N ILE A 65 -12.67 2.27 -0.06
CA ILE A 65 -11.55 2.13 0.87
C ILE A 65 -10.23 2.16 0.11
N PHE A 66 -10.12 1.45 -1.01
CA PHE A 66 -8.93 1.46 -1.86
C PHE A 66 -8.57 2.89 -2.26
N ARG A 67 -9.54 3.67 -2.76
CA ARG A 67 -9.31 5.08 -3.11
C ARG A 67 -8.93 5.93 -1.90
N ALA A 68 -9.63 5.76 -0.78
CA ALA A 68 -9.33 6.50 0.45
C ALA A 68 -7.90 6.23 0.95
N VAL A 69 -7.44 4.97 0.89
CA VAL A 69 -6.06 4.62 1.24
C VAL A 69 -5.09 5.31 0.29
N ILE A 70 -5.31 5.26 -1.03
CA ILE A 70 -4.40 5.92 -1.99
C ILE A 70 -4.31 7.43 -1.74
N TYR A 71 -5.43 8.11 -1.50
CA TYR A 71 -5.44 9.54 -1.16
C TYR A 71 -4.80 9.85 0.20
N ALA A 72 -4.79 8.91 1.12
CA ALA A 72 -4.18 9.09 2.43
C ALA A 72 -2.67 8.85 2.45
N ILE A 73 -2.05 8.44 1.33
CA ILE A 73 -0.59 8.26 1.17
C ILE A 73 0.05 9.59 0.80
N GLU A 74 -0.25 10.61 1.58
CA GLU A 74 0.36 11.93 1.49
C GLU A 74 0.95 12.29 2.84
N LYS A 75 2.16 12.84 2.84
CA LYS A 75 2.78 13.43 4.02
C LYS A 75 3.27 14.82 3.68
N ASP A 76 2.85 15.80 4.48
CA ASP A 76 3.17 17.21 4.28
C ASP A 76 2.83 17.71 2.86
N GLY A 77 1.74 17.19 2.27
CA GLY A 77 1.28 17.52 0.92
C GLY A 77 2.06 16.86 -0.23
N LYS A 78 2.94 15.90 0.08
CA LYS A 78 3.74 15.17 -0.91
C LYS A 78 3.36 13.70 -0.93
N PHE A 79 3.31 13.13 -2.13
CA PHE A 79 2.96 11.75 -2.32
C PHE A 79 4.15 10.86 -1.91
N ILE A 80 3.91 9.92 -1.00
CA ILE A 80 4.98 9.11 -0.40
C ILE A 80 5.36 7.92 -1.29
N GLY A 81 4.50 7.55 -2.24
CA GLY A 81 4.63 6.35 -3.05
C GLY A 81 3.92 5.14 -2.45
N ILE A 82 3.48 4.22 -3.31
CA ILE A 82 2.89 2.95 -2.87
C ILE A 82 3.93 1.94 -2.34
N GLY A 83 5.21 2.10 -2.67
CA GLY A 83 6.27 1.18 -2.26
C GLY A 83 6.44 1.10 -0.75
N PRO A 84 6.59 2.25 -0.04
CA PRO A 84 6.59 2.28 1.42
C PRO A 84 5.31 1.71 2.04
N LEU A 85 4.16 1.96 1.43
CA LEU A 85 2.89 1.37 1.86
C LEU A 85 2.96 -0.16 1.79
N ILE A 86 3.29 -0.75 0.64
CA ILE A 86 3.37 -2.21 0.47
C ILE A 86 4.31 -2.82 1.51
N LYS A 87 5.48 -2.21 1.75
CA LYS A 87 6.43 -2.69 2.76
C LYS A 87 5.82 -2.67 4.16
N ALA A 88 5.18 -1.56 4.53
CA ALA A 88 4.51 -1.43 5.82
C ALA A 88 3.33 -2.41 5.96
N THR A 89 2.55 -2.62 4.90
CA THR A 89 1.44 -3.58 4.85
C THR A 89 1.93 -5.00 5.11
N ILE A 90 2.97 -5.46 4.41
CA ILE A 90 3.49 -6.83 4.59
C ILE A 90 3.96 -7.05 6.03
N ILE A 91 4.67 -6.08 6.60
CA ILE A 91 5.13 -6.17 7.99
C ILE A 91 3.94 -6.18 8.95
N ALA A 92 2.95 -5.31 8.75
CA ALA A 92 1.77 -5.23 9.59
C ALA A 92 0.92 -6.52 9.53
N ASP A 93 0.69 -7.06 8.33
CA ASP A 93 -0.06 -8.30 8.13
C ASP A 93 0.65 -9.50 8.79
N LEU A 94 1.99 -9.60 8.66
CA LEU A 94 2.77 -10.65 9.33
C LEU A 94 2.70 -10.54 10.85
N LEU A 95 2.80 -9.33 11.40
CA LEU A 95 2.66 -9.11 12.84
C LEU A 95 1.25 -9.47 13.33
N PHE A 96 0.23 -9.08 12.57
CA PHE A 96 -1.16 -9.37 12.90
C PHE A 96 -1.43 -10.89 12.92
N ILE A 97 -0.99 -11.62 11.90
CA ILE A 97 -1.11 -13.08 11.84
C ILE A 97 -0.33 -13.74 12.98
N GLY A 98 0.89 -13.27 13.27
CA GLY A 98 1.71 -13.79 14.35
C GLY A 98 1.04 -13.64 15.73
N ILE A 99 0.43 -12.49 15.99
CA ILE A 99 -0.32 -12.25 17.23
C ILE A 99 -1.54 -13.17 17.32
N LEU A 100 -2.32 -13.31 16.24
CA LEU A 100 -3.47 -14.22 16.22
C LEU A 100 -3.07 -15.67 16.48
N TYR A 101 -1.96 -16.11 15.89
CA TYR A 101 -1.42 -17.45 16.10
C TYR A 101 -1.00 -17.67 17.56
N LEU A 102 -0.33 -16.70 18.19
CA LEU A 102 0.05 -16.78 19.61
C LEU A 102 -1.17 -16.85 20.53
N ILE A 103 -2.21 -16.04 20.26
CA ILE A 103 -3.47 -16.09 21.01
C ILE A 103 -4.12 -17.46 20.88
N LEU A 104 -4.18 -18.02 19.68
CA LEU A 104 -4.73 -19.35 19.44
C LEU A 104 -3.96 -20.42 20.24
N LEU A 105 -2.64 -20.34 20.26
CA LEU A 105 -1.79 -21.28 20.99
C LEU A 105 -2.04 -21.21 22.50
N LEU A 106 -2.08 -20.00 23.07
CA LEU A 106 -2.43 -19.79 24.48
C LEU A 106 -3.82 -20.31 24.82
N LEU A 107 -4.79 -20.13 23.92
CA LEU A 107 -6.15 -20.59 24.12
C LEU A 107 -6.25 -22.11 24.08
N ILE A 108 -5.47 -22.78 23.23
CA ILE A 108 -5.35 -24.25 23.20
C ILE A 108 -4.68 -24.78 24.47
N GLU A 109 -3.64 -24.12 24.99
CA GLU A 109 -2.98 -24.54 26.23
C GLU A 109 -3.87 -24.41 27.48
N HIS A 110 -4.90 -23.55 27.43
CA HIS A 110 -5.83 -23.30 28.53
C HIS A 110 -7.19 -24.02 28.38
N LEU A 111 -7.33 -24.89 27.37
CA LEU A 111 -8.51 -25.72 27.08
C LEU A 111 -8.25 -27.19 27.42
#